data_AF-A0A9E0LX50-F1
#
_entry.id   AF-A0A9E0LX50-F1
#
_cell.length_a   1.000
_cell.length_b   1.000
_cell.length_c   1.000
_cell.angle_alpha   90.00
_cell.angle_beta   90.00
_cell.angle_gamma   90.00
#
_symmetry.space_group_name_H-M   'P 1'
#
loop_
_entity.id
_entity.type
_entity.pdbx_description
1 polymer ?
#
loop_
_entity_poly.entity_id
_entity_poly.type
_entity_poly.pdbx_seq_one_letter_code
_entity_poly.pdbx_strand_id
1 'polypeptide(L)'
;EDVGGINRGGVTILMGALGGLYDRFRFLAAGINGVPPGIQDHSDMGRALATGDFDGNGHSDLAIGIPFRTVGGLEDVGYESVLYGALFADGFAAGNGGFWSEWNP
;
A
#
# COMPACT_ATOMS: atom_id res chain seq x y z
N GLU A 1 -4.03 10.94 2.84
CA GLU A 1 -3.46 12.13 2.19
C GLU A 1 -3.96 12.17 0.74
N ASP A 2 -4.28 13.33 0.19
CA ASP A 2 -4.85 13.42 -1.16
C ASP A 2 -3.73 13.68 -2.18
N VAL A 3 -3.31 12.63 -2.89
CA VAL A 3 -2.17 12.72 -3.81
C VAL A 3 -2.60 12.57 -5.25
N GLY A 4 -2.35 13.64 -6.04
CA GLY A 4 -2.60 13.66 -7.48
C GLY A 4 -4.07 13.74 -7.89
N GLY A 5 -4.99 13.96 -6.95
CA GLY A 5 -6.43 14.10 -7.18
C GLY A 5 -7.21 14.16 -5.85
N ILE A 6 -8.54 14.20 -5.94
CA ILE A 6 -9.43 14.34 -4.75
C ILE A 6 -9.57 12.99 -4.05
N ASN A 7 -9.32 12.91 -2.74
CA ASN A 7 -9.52 11.68 -1.95
C ASN A 7 -8.85 10.42 -2.53
N ARG A 8 -7.75 10.57 -3.29
CA ARG A 8 -7.03 9.42 -3.85
C ARG A 8 -6.32 8.62 -2.79
N GLY A 9 -6.02 9.24 -1.64
CA GLY A 9 -5.34 8.58 -0.55
C GLY A 9 -3.82 8.48 -0.76
N GLY A 10 -3.13 8.09 0.30
CA GLY A 10 -1.68 8.05 0.38
C GLY A 10 -1.23 7.66 1.79
N VAL A 11 -0.12 6.92 1.87
CA VAL A 11 0.40 6.35 3.11
C VAL A 11 1.86 6.74 3.29
N THR A 12 2.16 7.40 4.40
CA THR A 12 3.54 7.68 4.81
C THR A 12 4.00 6.65 5.84
N ILE A 13 5.14 6.01 5.56
CA ILE A 13 5.84 5.13 6.50
C ILE A 13 6.99 5.92 7.11
N LEU A 14 6.96 6.09 8.44
CA LEU A 14 8.07 6.64 9.21
C LEU A 14 8.89 5.50 9.81
N MET A 15 10.22 5.58 9.70
CA MET A 15 11.11 4.56 10.25
C MET A 15 11.43 4.84 11.72
N GLY A 16 11.43 3.81 12.55
CA GLY A 16 11.96 3.84 13.90
C GLY A 16 13.40 3.36 13.95
N ALA A 17 14.16 3.86 14.93
CA ALA A 17 15.47 3.36 15.32
C ALA A 17 15.56 3.30 16.86
N LEU A 18 16.61 2.66 17.37
CA LEU A 18 16.91 2.70 18.81
C LEU A 18 17.10 4.17 19.23
N GLY A 19 16.11 4.74 19.93
CA GLY A 19 16.10 6.15 20.33
C GLY A 19 15.01 7.03 19.72
N GLY A 20 14.15 6.49 18.83
CA GLY A 20 12.94 7.20 18.36
C GLY A 20 12.70 7.08 16.86
N LEU A 21 11.96 8.05 16.31
CA LEU A 21 11.75 8.16 14.86
C LEU A 21 13.06 8.61 14.20
N TYR A 22 13.44 7.89 13.16
CA TYR A 22 14.54 8.24 12.28
C TYR A 22 14.03 9.20 11.20
N ASP A 23 14.87 10.10 10.68
CA ASP A 23 14.50 11.15 9.71
C ASP A 23 14.18 10.62 8.29
N ARG A 24 14.10 9.30 8.14
CA ARG A 24 13.83 8.63 6.89
C ARG A 24 12.36 8.21 6.83
N PHE A 25 11.72 8.50 5.71
CA PHE A 25 10.36 8.06 5.42
C PHE A 25 10.23 7.46 4.02
N ARG A 26 9.13 6.74 3.81
CA ARG A 26 8.65 6.35 2.50
C ARG A 26 7.24 6.85 2.32
N PHE A 27 6.97 7.30 1.10
CA PHE A 27 5.65 7.77 0.71
C PHE A 27 5.07 6.81 -0.32
N LEU A 28 3.88 6.29 -0.06
CA LEU A 28 3.15 5.36 -0.92
C LEU A 28 1.91 6.05 -1.46
N ALA A 29 1.75 6.04 -2.77
CA ALA A 29 0.57 6.55 -3.48
C ALA A 29 0.48 5.94 -4.86
N ALA A 30 -0.61 6.17 -5.58
CA ALA A 30 -0.83 5.64 -6.93
C ALA A 30 0.41 5.74 -7.84
N GLY A 31 0.94 4.60 -8.28
CA GLY A 31 2.13 4.54 -9.15
C GLY A 31 3.47 4.80 -8.47
N ILE A 32 3.50 4.95 -7.15
CA ILE A 32 4.69 5.26 -6.34
C ILE A 32 4.99 4.08 -5.40
N ASN A 33 6.25 3.64 -5.35
CA ASN A 33 6.78 2.67 -4.38
C ASN A 33 5.95 1.37 -4.28
N GLY A 34 5.57 0.79 -5.43
CA GLY A 34 4.89 -0.52 -5.50
C GLY A 34 3.36 -0.47 -5.47
N VAL A 35 2.78 0.70 -5.24
CA VAL A 35 1.32 0.89 -5.36
C VAL A 35 0.95 1.01 -6.84
N PRO A 36 -0.07 0.27 -7.32
CA PRO A 36 -0.48 0.37 -8.72
C PRO A 36 -0.88 1.79 -9.14
N PRO A 37 -0.61 2.20 -10.38
CA PRO A 37 -1.14 3.45 -10.92
C PRO A 37 -2.66 3.36 -11.11
N GLY A 38 -3.29 4.50 -11.39
CA GLY A 38 -4.70 4.55 -11.79
C GLY A 38 -5.71 4.42 -10.64
N ILE A 39 -5.31 4.75 -9.41
CA ILE A 39 -6.27 5.01 -8.32
C ILE A 39 -7.08 6.26 -8.70
N GLN A 40 -8.40 6.17 -8.63
CA GLN A 40 -9.30 7.24 -9.04
C GLN A 40 -9.56 8.20 -7.89
N ASP A 41 -10.14 9.36 -8.22
CA ASP A 41 -10.67 10.25 -7.19
C ASP A 41 -11.72 9.49 -6.34
N HIS A 42 -11.76 9.82 -5.05
CA HIS A 42 -12.64 9.18 -4.06
C HIS A 42 -12.36 7.71 -3.75
N SER A 43 -11.26 7.13 -4.25
CA SER A 43 -10.87 5.74 -3.95
C SER A 43 -10.43 5.49 -2.49
N ASP A 44 -10.14 6.55 -1.72
CA ASP A 44 -9.82 6.50 -0.28
C ASP A 44 -8.66 5.55 0.08
N MET A 45 -7.58 5.52 -0.71
CA MET A 45 -6.41 4.69 -0.39
C MET A 45 -5.84 4.98 1.00
N GLY A 46 -5.55 3.94 1.76
CA GLY A 46 -4.99 4.06 3.10
C GLY A 46 -6.05 4.33 4.18
N ARG A 47 -7.34 4.22 3.83
CA ARG A 47 -8.45 4.27 4.80
C ARG A 47 -8.40 3.11 5.81
N ALA A 48 -7.80 1.99 5.43
CA ALA A 48 -7.47 0.89 6.33
C ALA A 48 -6.03 0.40 6.06
N LEU A 49 -5.31 0.04 7.12
CA LEU A 49 -3.95 -0.50 7.08
C LEU A 49 -3.87 -1.73 7.98
N ALA A 50 -3.14 -2.75 7.55
CA ALA A 50 -2.79 -3.91 8.37
C ALA A 50 -1.33 -4.29 8.16
N THR A 51 -0.69 -4.80 9.22
CA THR A 51 0.69 -5.28 9.17
C THR A 51 0.77 -6.70 9.71
N GLY A 52 1.60 -7.53 9.10
CA GLY A 52 1.83 -8.91 9.52
C GLY A 52 2.73 -9.63 8.54
N ASP A 53 3.31 -10.75 8.92
CA ASP A 53 4.07 -11.60 7.99
C ASP A 53 3.06 -12.46 7.20
N PHE A 54 2.59 -11.95 6.07
CA PHE A 54 1.57 -12.58 5.25
C PHE A 54 2.16 -13.61 4.27
N ASP A 55 3.43 -13.47 3.89
CA ASP A 55 4.12 -14.43 3.01
C ASP A 55 4.98 -15.47 3.75
N GLY A 56 5.13 -15.34 5.08
CA GLY A 56 5.81 -16.29 5.95
C GLY A 56 7.34 -16.21 5.90
N ASN A 57 7.89 -15.08 5.47
CA ASN A 57 9.33 -14.89 5.28
C ASN A 57 10.06 -14.38 6.54
N GLY A 58 9.35 -14.12 7.64
CA GLY A 58 9.90 -13.62 8.90
C GLY A 58 9.98 -12.09 8.99
N HIS A 59 9.44 -11.36 8.00
CA HIS A 59 9.37 -9.90 7.99
C HIS A 59 7.92 -9.43 7.94
N SER A 60 7.63 -8.27 8.54
CA SER A 60 6.29 -7.70 8.47
C SER A 60 5.99 -7.12 7.09
N ASP A 61 4.84 -7.46 6.54
CA ASP A 61 4.26 -6.88 5.33
C ASP A 61 3.31 -5.73 5.68
N LEU A 62 2.91 -4.95 4.66
CA LEU A 62 1.90 -3.89 4.79
C LEU A 62 0.78 -4.11 3.77
N ALA A 63 -0.44 -4.31 4.25
CA ALA A 63 -1.65 -4.27 3.44
C ALA A 63 -2.30 -2.88 3.52
N ILE A 64 -2.69 -2.34 2.36
CA ILE A 64 -3.32 -1.03 2.19
C ILE A 64 -4.68 -1.21 1.53
N GLY A 65 -5.74 -0.82 2.24
CA GLY A 65 -7.10 -0.80 1.71
C GLY A 65 -7.37 0.40 0.80
N ILE A 66 -8.06 0.15 -0.31
CA ILE A 66 -8.52 1.13 -1.29
C ILE A 66 -10.02 0.84 -1.57
N PRO A 67 -10.92 1.18 -0.65
CA PRO A 67 -12.28 0.64 -0.61
C PRO A 67 -13.18 1.07 -1.76
N PHE A 68 -12.88 2.18 -2.44
CA PHE A 68 -13.71 2.69 -3.55
C PHE A 68 -12.93 2.73 -4.87
N ARG A 69 -12.09 1.71 -5.09
CA ARG A 69 -11.40 1.57 -6.37
C ARG A 69 -12.32 0.90 -7.38
N THR A 70 -12.48 1.51 -8.55
CA THR A 70 -13.07 0.87 -9.72
C THR A 70 -12.04 -0.05 -10.37
N VAL A 71 -12.42 -1.30 -10.62
CA VAL A 71 -11.59 -2.32 -11.26
C VAL A 71 -12.39 -2.94 -12.41
N GLY A 72 -11.80 -3.02 -13.60
CA GLY A 72 -12.46 -3.65 -14.75
C GLY A 72 -13.78 -2.98 -15.19
N GLY A 73 -14.00 -1.72 -14.82
CA GLY A 73 -15.24 -0.98 -15.11
C GLY A 73 -16.35 -1.19 -14.08
N LEU A 74 -16.08 -1.90 -12.98
CA LEU A 74 -17.02 -2.07 -11.88
C LEU A 74 -16.72 -1.05 -10.79
N GLU A 75 -17.65 -0.13 -10.59
CA GLU A 75 -17.52 0.99 -9.66
C GLU A 75 -17.45 0.50 -8.20
N ASP A 76 -16.54 1.10 -7.43
CA ASP A 76 -16.41 0.95 -5.98
C ASP A 76 -16.36 -0.48 -5.43
N VAL A 77 -15.83 -1.42 -6.23
CA VAL A 77 -15.66 -2.83 -5.81
C VAL A 77 -14.59 -3.02 -4.73
N GLY A 78 -13.78 -1.99 -4.49
CA GLY A 78 -12.70 -2.05 -3.53
C GLY A 78 -11.48 -2.80 -4.06
N TYR A 79 -10.34 -2.51 -3.46
CA TYR A 79 -9.06 -3.10 -3.82
C TYR A 79 -8.12 -3.12 -2.62
N GLU A 80 -7.26 -4.12 -2.58
CA GLU A 80 -6.21 -4.26 -1.58
C GLU A 80 -4.85 -4.24 -2.29
N SER A 81 -3.91 -3.47 -1.77
CA SER A 81 -2.51 -3.52 -2.19
C SER A 81 -1.66 -4.04 -1.04
N VAL A 82 -1.00 -5.19 -1.23
CA VAL A 82 -0.05 -5.73 -0.26
C VAL A 82 1.37 -5.46 -0.72
N LEU A 83 2.17 -4.84 0.14
CA LEU A 83 3.58 -4.65 -0.03
C LEU A 83 4.31 -5.66 0.85
N TYR A 84 4.96 -6.65 0.22
CA TYR A 84 5.70 -7.68 0.96
C TYR A 84 7.01 -7.14 1.54
N GLY A 85 7.33 -7.68 2.70
CA GLY A 85 8.08 -7.13 3.82
C GLY A 85 9.57 -7.30 3.75
N ALA A 86 10.14 -7.61 2.58
CA ALA A 86 11.58 -7.40 2.34
C ALA A 86 12.02 -5.95 2.70
N LEU A 87 11.05 -5.03 2.90
CA LEU A 87 11.17 -3.76 3.61
C LEU A 87 11.94 -3.78 4.94
N PHE A 88 12.01 -4.89 5.69
CA PHE A 88 12.63 -4.96 7.03
C PHE A 88 13.81 -5.95 7.15
N ALA A 89 14.14 -6.68 6.09
CA ALA A 89 15.20 -7.69 6.07
C ALA A 89 16.58 -7.12 5.74
N ASP A 90 16.63 -6.25 4.74
CA ASP A 90 17.86 -5.66 4.21
C ASP A 90 17.66 -4.22 3.70
N GLY A 91 16.44 -3.68 3.79
CA GLY A 91 16.17 -2.28 3.52
C GLY A 91 16.07 -1.89 2.04
N PHE A 92 15.77 -2.82 1.12
CA PHE A 92 15.06 -2.58 -0.15
C PHE A 92 15.19 -3.81 -1.08
N ALA A 93 14.10 -4.52 -1.35
CA ALA A 93 13.95 -5.24 -2.61
C ALA A 93 12.71 -4.70 -3.34
N ALA A 94 12.95 -3.78 -4.27
CA ALA A 94 11.97 -3.51 -5.32
C ALA A 94 11.78 -4.81 -6.11
N GLY A 95 10.62 -5.46 -6.01
CA GLY A 95 10.35 -6.58 -6.91
C GLY A 95 9.16 -7.48 -6.62
N ASN A 96 8.77 -7.71 -5.37
CA ASN A 96 7.72 -8.68 -5.06
C ASN A 96 6.51 -7.99 -4.41
N GLY A 97 5.75 -7.20 -5.18
CA GLY A 97 4.40 -6.81 -4.79
C GLY A 97 3.41 -7.80 -5.39
N GLY A 98 2.76 -8.62 -4.57
CA GLY A 98 1.63 -9.44 -5.00
C GLY A 98 0.35 -8.62 -4.96
N PHE A 99 -0.50 -8.77 -5.97
CA PHE A 99 -1.79 -8.10 -6.06
C PHE A 99 -2.90 -9.09 -5.78
N TRP A 100 -3.78 -8.77 -4.85
CA TRP A 100 -5.03 -9.49 -4.65
C TRP A 100 -6.21 -8.55 -4.91
N SER A 101 -7.10 -8.97 -5.80
CA SER A 101 -8.42 -8.37 -5.99
C SER A 101 -9.46 -9.44 -5.75
N GLU A 102 -10.44 -9.16 -4.90
CA GLU A 102 -11.62 -9.99 -4.71
C GLU A 102 -12.53 -9.83 -5.93
N TRP A 103 -12.13 -10.39 -7.06
CA TRP A 103 -12.98 -10.47 -8.24
C TRP A 103 -13.02 -11.92 -8.73
N ASN A 104 -14.15 -12.57 -8.50
CA ASN A 104 -14.44 -13.90 -8.99
C ASN A 104 -15.53 -13.79 -10.08
N PRO A 105 -15.28 -14.22 -11.34
CA PRO A 105 -16.25 -14.17 -12.44
C PRO A 105 -17.51 -15.00 -12.19
#